data_AF-A0A0R2R588-F1
#
_entry.id   AF-A0A0R2R588-F1
#
_cell.length_a   1.000
_cell.length_b   1.000
_cell.length_c   1.000
_cell.angle_alpha   90.00
_cell.angle_beta   90.00
_cell.angle_gamma   90.00
#
_symmetry.space_group_name_H-M   'P 1'
#
loop_
_entity.id
_entity.type
_entity.pdbx_description
1 polymer ?
#
loop_
_entity_poly.entity_id
_entity_poly.type
_entity_poly.pdbx_seq_one_letter_code
_entity_poly.pdbx_strand_id
1 'polypeptide(L)'
;MKTKMKTILSVCMLASLLYACTKSDKGPLDCSGIENGTAITDDCGDCHKWMIYNYVTHAVTEIDDTTNALLGATEMFTSPNNPMNPAWNASCTDCNEILNGIAALDTCGTCHSSYMYAPPGGVTPVATLADTAGLEGMFILAGSPLDIANNPSWNNCK
;
A
#
# COMPACT_ATOMS: atom_id res chain seq x y z
N MET A 1 -45.80 -56.33 -0.17
CA MET A 1 -46.01 -55.30 -1.21
C MET A 1 -44.68 -54.56 -1.39
N LYS A 2 -43.94 -54.77 -2.50
CA LYS A 2 -42.66 -54.10 -2.78
C LYS A 2 -42.92 -52.91 -3.71
N THR A 3 -42.83 -51.69 -3.21
CA THR A 3 -42.92 -50.47 -4.02
C THR A 3 -41.52 -50.10 -4.54
N LYS A 4 -41.34 -50.14 -5.86
CA LYS A 4 -40.16 -49.58 -6.52
C LYS A 4 -40.36 -48.07 -6.68
N MET A 5 -39.59 -47.27 -5.96
CA MET A 5 -39.50 -45.83 -6.16
C MET A 5 -38.53 -45.54 -7.31
N LYS A 6 -39.03 -44.95 -8.40
CA LYS A 6 -38.19 -44.48 -9.51
C LYS A 6 -37.82 -43.02 -9.24
N THR A 7 -36.56 -42.79 -8.89
CA THR A 7 -36.00 -41.45 -8.70
C THR A 7 -35.85 -40.79 -10.08
N ILE A 8 -36.77 -39.87 -10.41
CA ILE A 8 -36.63 -38.99 -11.58
C ILE A 8 -35.73 -37.84 -11.13
N LEU A 9 -34.43 -37.99 -11.39
CA LEU A 9 -33.44 -36.95 -11.11
C LEU A 9 -33.63 -35.83 -12.15
N SER A 10 -34.13 -34.67 -11.70
CA SER A 10 -34.40 -33.52 -12.55
C SER A 10 -33.11 -32.98 -13.17
N VAL A 11 -33.04 -33.05 -14.51
CA VAL A 11 -31.92 -32.60 -15.36
C VAL A 11 -31.56 -31.12 -15.12
N CYS A 12 -32.51 -30.30 -14.64
CA CYS A 12 -32.28 -28.88 -14.36
C CYS A 12 -31.33 -28.64 -13.16
N MET A 13 -31.20 -29.60 -12.23
CA MET A 13 -30.30 -29.47 -11.08
C MET A 13 -28.85 -29.83 -11.42
N LEU A 14 -28.62 -30.62 -12.48
CA LEU A 14 -27.27 -30.93 -12.96
C LEU A 14 -26.65 -29.77 -13.76
N ALA A 15 -27.47 -28.94 -14.43
CA ALA A 15 -26.99 -27.81 -15.20
C ALA A 15 -26.46 -26.66 -14.30
N SER A 16 -27.07 -26.45 -13.14
CA SER A 16 -26.62 -25.46 -12.15
C SER A 16 -25.34 -25.85 -11.40
N LEU A 17 -25.00 -27.15 -11.38
CA LEU A 17 -23.75 -27.67 -10.81
C LEU A 17 -22.54 -27.56 -11.78
N LEU A 18 -22.77 -27.29 -13.07
CA LEU A 18 -21.70 -27.18 -14.08
C LEU A 18 -21.23 -25.74 -14.31
N TYR A 19 -21.85 -24.73 -13.69
CA TYR A 19 -21.47 -23.32 -13.85
C TYR A 19 -20.42 -22.84 -12.83
N ALA A 20 -20.10 -23.64 -11.81
CA ALA A 20 -19.08 -23.30 -10.83
C ALA A 20 -17.79 -24.08 -11.12
N CYS A 21 -16.70 -23.34 -11.35
CA CYS A 21 -15.34 -23.81 -11.65
C CYS A 21 -15.06 -24.21 -13.11
N THR A 22 -15.00 -23.22 -14.00
CA THR A 22 -13.87 -23.20 -14.94
C THR A 22 -12.62 -22.94 -14.10
N LYS A 23 -11.71 -23.92 -14.01
CA LYS A 23 -10.35 -23.62 -13.57
C LYS A 23 -9.84 -22.57 -14.54
N SER A 24 -9.64 -21.35 -14.05
CA SER A 24 -8.92 -20.34 -14.82
C SER A 24 -7.51 -20.89 -14.95
N ASP A 25 -7.09 -21.22 -16.17
CA ASP A 25 -5.70 -21.61 -16.47
C ASP A 25 -4.73 -20.42 -16.31
N LYS A 26 -5.26 -19.26 -15.91
CA LYS A 26 -4.52 -18.03 -15.64
C LYS A 26 -4.07 -17.95 -14.18
N GLY A 27 -2.78 -17.69 -13.97
CA GLY A 27 -2.21 -17.32 -12.67
C GLY A 27 -2.79 -16.02 -12.10
N PRO A 28 -2.51 -15.70 -10.81
CA PRO A 28 -2.93 -14.44 -10.20
C PRO A 28 -2.35 -13.25 -10.98
N LEU A 29 -3.14 -12.19 -11.14
CA LEU A 29 -2.65 -10.93 -11.71
C LEU A 29 -1.99 -10.10 -10.61
N ASP A 30 -0.88 -9.43 -10.94
CA ASP A 30 -0.32 -8.35 -10.12
C ASP A 30 -1.13 -7.05 -10.27
N CYS A 31 -0.72 -5.98 -9.58
CA CYS A 31 -1.44 -4.70 -9.65
C CYS A 31 -1.36 -4.03 -11.04
N SER A 32 -0.43 -4.44 -11.90
CA SER A 32 -0.28 -3.97 -13.28
C SER A 32 -1.11 -4.82 -14.27
N GLY A 33 -1.86 -5.81 -13.78
CA GLY A 33 -2.64 -6.72 -14.60
C GLY A 33 -1.82 -7.80 -15.29
N ILE A 34 -0.58 -8.05 -14.83
CA ILE A 34 0.31 -9.07 -15.38
C ILE A 34 0.12 -10.39 -14.64
N GLU A 35 -0.10 -11.46 -15.40
CA GLU A 35 -0.23 -12.81 -14.87
C GLU A 35 1.09 -13.31 -14.27
N ASN A 36 1.07 -13.67 -12.98
CA ASN A 36 2.25 -13.98 -12.17
C ASN A 36 3.30 -12.85 -12.13
N GLY A 37 2.89 -11.60 -12.37
CA GLY A 37 3.78 -10.46 -12.30
C GLY A 37 4.22 -10.12 -10.88
N THR A 38 5.21 -9.24 -10.75
CA THR A 38 5.82 -8.87 -9.46
C THR A 38 5.45 -7.47 -8.98
N ALA A 39 4.63 -6.71 -9.72
CA ALA A 39 4.25 -5.37 -9.33
C ALA A 39 3.47 -5.37 -8.00
N ILE A 40 3.74 -4.37 -7.16
CA ILE A 40 3.11 -4.23 -5.84
C ILE A 40 2.46 -2.87 -5.70
N THR A 41 1.31 -2.84 -5.02
CA THR A 41 0.58 -1.62 -4.70
C THR A 41 1.15 -1.01 -3.43
N ASP A 42 1.31 0.31 -3.42
CA ASP A 42 1.71 1.06 -2.23
C ASP A 42 0.50 1.40 -1.34
N ASP A 43 0.72 2.14 -0.25
CA ASP A 43 -0.33 2.45 0.72
C ASP A 43 -1.38 3.44 0.16
N CYS A 44 -1.04 4.13 -0.94
CA CYS A 44 -1.89 5.11 -1.61
C CYS A 44 -2.73 4.49 -2.73
N GLY A 45 -2.47 3.23 -3.08
CA GLY A 45 -3.15 2.54 -4.18
C GLY A 45 -2.41 2.62 -5.51
N ASP A 46 -1.21 3.21 -5.56
CA ASP A 46 -0.43 3.24 -6.79
C ASP A 46 0.25 1.90 -7.02
N CYS A 47 0.20 1.43 -8.27
CA CYS A 47 0.87 0.21 -8.66
C CYS A 47 2.29 0.50 -9.14
N HIS A 48 3.28 -0.15 -8.52
CA HIS A 48 4.69 0.03 -8.85
C HIS A 48 5.32 -1.27 -9.33
N LYS A 49 5.97 -1.22 -10.50
CA LYS A 49 6.70 -2.35 -11.07
C LYS A 49 8.11 -2.46 -10.52
N TRP A 50 8.62 -3.68 -10.47
CA TRP A 50 10.04 -3.90 -10.22
C TRP A 50 10.87 -3.30 -11.35
N MET A 51 12.11 -2.97 -11.03
CA MET A 51 13.01 -2.34 -11.99
C MET A 51 14.37 -3.03 -11.99
N ILE A 52 15.01 -3.03 -13.15
CA ILE A 52 16.44 -3.26 -13.33
C ILE A 52 17.11 -1.89 -13.35
N TYR A 53 18.01 -1.67 -12.41
CA TYR A 53 18.77 -0.44 -12.27
C TYR A 53 20.24 -0.68 -12.58
N ASN A 54 20.78 0.11 -13.50
CA ASN A 54 22.20 0.12 -13.81
C ASN A 54 22.93 1.14 -12.93
N TYR A 55 23.76 0.69 -11.99
CA TYR A 55 24.41 1.60 -11.04
C TYR A 55 25.59 2.39 -11.63
N VAL A 56 25.98 2.13 -12.87
CA VAL A 56 27.02 2.91 -13.59
C VAL A 56 26.39 3.97 -14.48
N THR A 57 25.34 3.62 -15.23
CA THR A 57 24.69 4.56 -16.18
C THR A 57 23.46 5.24 -15.61
N HIS A 58 22.97 4.80 -14.44
CA HIS A 58 21.69 5.18 -13.85
C HIS A 58 20.46 4.87 -14.73
N ALA A 59 20.60 3.99 -15.73
CA ALA A 59 19.47 3.54 -16.54
C ALA A 59 18.51 2.67 -15.72
N VAL A 60 17.21 2.84 -15.98
CA VAL A 60 16.13 2.11 -15.32
C VAL A 60 15.29 1.41 -16.37
N THR A 61 15.01 0.12 -16.16
CA THR A 61 14.10 -0.66 -17.00
C THR A 61 13.05 -1.31 -16.11
N GLU A 62 11.77 -1.01 -16.32
CA GLU A 62 10.68 -1.70 -15.64
C GLU A 62 10.55 -3.13 -16.16
N ILE A 63 10.21 -4.05 -15.25
CA ILE A 63 9.99 -5.45 -15.57
C ILE A 63 8.63 -5.91 -15.06
N ASP A 64 8.03 -6.81 -15.84
CA ASP A 64 6.75 -7.44 -15.52
C ASP A 64 6.94 -8.63 -14.57
N ASP A 65 8.08 -9.34 -14.68
CA ASP A 65 8.50 -10.40 -13.77
C ASP A 65 10.03 -10.45 -13.62
N THR A 66 10.52 -11.29 -12.70
CA THR A 66 11.96 -11.55 -12.53
C THR A 66 12.43 -12.85 -13.21
N THR A 67 11.52 -13.63 -13.79
CA THR A 67 11.77 -15.01 -14.23
C THR A 67 12.66 -15.08 -15.46
N ASN A 68 12.52 -14.11 -16.37
CA ASN A 68 13.28 -14.04 -17.63
C ASN A 68 14.17 -12.80 -17.73
N ALA A 69 14.28 -12.03 -16.65
CA ALA A 69 15.10 -10.83 -16.59
C ALA A 69 16.59 -11.21 -16.44
N LEU A 70 17.38 -10.89 -17.48
CA LEU A 70 18.83 -11.06 -17.46
C LEU A 70 19.48 -9.77 -16.99
N LEU A 71 20.25 -9.84 -15.90
CA LEU A 71 21.04 -8.70 -15.41
C LEU A 71 22.38 -8.64 -16.15
N GLY A 72 22.72 -7.46 -16.64
CA GLY A 72 24.07 -7.11 -17.06
C GLY A 72 25.04 -7.01 -15.88
N ALA A 73 26.33 -6.89 -16.18
CA ALA A 73 27.39 -6.84 -15.16
C ALA A 73 27.29 -5.66 -14.18
N THR A 74 26.57 -4.60 -14.56
CA THR A 74 26.39 -3.38 -13.75
C THR A 74 24.94 -3.13 -13.37
N GLU A 75 24.12 -4.16 -13.37
CA GLU A 75 22.67 -4.06 -13.16
C GLU A 75 22.23 -4.82 -11.91
N MET A 76 21.19 -4.33 -11.26
CA MET A 76 20.56 -4.97 -10.11
C MET A 76 19.04 -4.83 -10.16
N PHE A 77 18.34 -5.77 -9.54
CA PHE A 77 16.91 -5.59 -9.27
C PHE A 77 16.72 -4.59 -8.14
N THR A 78 15.78 -3.69 -8.31
CA THR A 78 15.33 -2.74 -7.29
C THR A 78 13.85 -2.99 -7.00
N SER A 79 13.57 -3.33 -5.74
CA SER A 79 12.21 -3.45 -5.23
C SER A 79 11.51 -2.10 -5.26
N PRO A 80 10.21 -2.04 -5.61
CA PRO A 80 9.42 -0.83 -5.52
C PRO A 80 9.36 -0.23 -4.11
N ASN A 81 9.19 -1.06 -3.07
CA ASN A 81 9.14 -0.63 -1.67
C ASN A 81 10.55 -0.55 -1.04
N ASN A 82 11.50 0.02 -1.77
CA ASN A 82 12.81 0.36 -1.22
C ASN A 82 12.70 1.71 -0.49
N PRO A 83 13.24 1.87 0.73
CA PRO A 83 13.30 3.17 1.43
C PRO A 83 13.87 4.35 0.62
N MET A 84 14.66 4.06 -0.42
CA MET A 84 15.24 5.07 -1.32
C MET A 84 14.39 5.36 -2.56
N ASN A 85 13.22 4.73 -2.74
CA ASN A 85 12.32 5.02 -3.85
C ASN A 85 11.46 6.24 -3.53
N PRO A 86 11.70 7.42 -4.14
CA PRO A 86 10.92 8.62 -3.87
C PRO A 86 9.50 8.57 -4.44
N ALA A 87 9.19 7.61 -5.31
CA ALA A 87 7.86 7.41 -5.86
C ALA A 87 6.97 6.56 -4.94
N TRP A 88 7.55 5.78 -4.02
CA TRP A 88 6.78 4.94 -3.11
C TRP A 88 6.00 5.80 -2.12
N ASN A 89 4.69 5.64 -2.07
CA ASN A 89 3.75 6.46 -1.31
C ASN A 89 3.71 7.96 -1.71
N ALA A 90 4.22 8.32 -2.89
CA ALA A 90 4.37 9.72 -3.29
C ALA A 90 3.04 10.44 -3.63
N SER A 91 1.99 9.68 -3.90
CA SER A 91 0.64 10.19 -4.21
C SER A 91 -0.27 10.25 -2.98
N CYS A 92 0.19 9.74 -1.84
CA CYS A 92 -0.62 9.70 -0.63
C CYS A 92 -1.01 11.12 -0.25
N THR A 93 -2.31 11.33 -0.18
CA THR A 93 -2.87 12.54 0.39
C THR A 93 -3.28 12.20 1.81
N ASP A 94 -2.81 13.00 2.78
CA ASP A 94 -3.19 12.79 4.18
C ASP A 94 -4.64 13.24 4.45
N CYS A 95 -5.08 13.09 5.69
CA CYS A 95 -6.44 13.47 6.07
C CYS A 95 -6.71 14.99 6.06
N ASN A 96 -5.68 15.83 5.88
CA ASN A 96 -5.79 17.27 5.68
C ASN A 96 -5.71 17.66 4.19
N GLU A 97 -5.87 16.68 3.29
CA GLU A 97 -5.80 16.90 1.85
C GLU A 97 -4.41 17.36 1.36
N ILE A 98 -3.35 17.06 2.13
CA ILE A 98 -1.97 17.41 1.77
C ILE A 98 -1.29 16.23 1.08
N LEU A 99 -0.82 16.46 -0.14
CA LEU A 99 0.01 15.51 -0.89
C LEU A 99 1.34 15.28 -0.16
N ASN A 100 1.70 14.01 0.07
CA ASN A 100 2.80 13.59 0.94
C ASN A 100 2.68 14.13 2.37
N GLY A 101 1.45 14.40 2.79
CA GLY A 101 1.14 14.87 4.11
C GLY A 101 1.37 13.79 5.17
N ILE A 102 1.61 14.22 6.40
CA ILE A 102 1.89 13.36 7.56
C ILE A 102 0.85 13.54 8.66
N ALA A 103 -0.36 14.01 8.33
CA ALA A 103 -1.49 14.00 9.24
C ALA A 103 -2.15 12.61 9.32
N ALA A 104 -2.75 12.30 10.45
CA ALA A 104 -3.40 11.01 10.68
C ALA A 104 -4.80 11.18 11.27
N LEU A 105 -5.72 10.31 10.82
CA LEU A 105 -7.04 10.20 11.43
C LEU A 105 -6.95 9.43 12.74
N ASP A 106 -7.63 9.95 13.76
CA ASP A 106 -7.89 9.21 14.98
C ASP A 106 -9.17 8.36 14.85
N THR A 107 -9.53 7.59 15.89
CA THR A 107 -10.72 6.72 15.85
C THR A 107 -12.04 7.49 15.84
N CYS A 108 -12.02 8.79 16.08
CA CYS A 108 -13.17 9.68 16.01
C CYS A 108 -13.38 10.23 14.59
N GLY A 109 -12.43 10.01 13.68
CA GLY A 109 -12.39 10.65 12.37
C GLY A 109 -11.86 12.09 12.41
N THR A 110 -11.23 12.50 13.51
CA THR A 110 -10.55 13.80 13.59
C THR A 110 -9.18 13.68 12.93
N CYS A 111 -8.86 14.59 12.01
CA CYS A 111 -7.54 14.67 11.42
C CYS A 111 -6.60 15.46 12.32
N HIS A 112 -5.48 14.86 12.72
CA HIS A 112 -4.45 15.49 13.55
C HIS A 112 -3.19 15.72 12.74
N SER A 113 -2.65 16.94 12.81
CA SER A 113 -1.36 17.28 12.19
C SER A 113 -0.20 16.73 13.02
N SER A 114 0.87 16.33 12.34
CA SER A 114 2.17 16.14 12.98
C SER A 114 2.75 17.48 13.45
N TYR A 115 3.68 17.46 14.39
CA TYR A 115 4.25 18.70 14.95
C TYR A 115 5.68 18.52 15.46
N MET A 116 6.44 19.62 15.46
CA MET A 116 7.69 19.75 16.20
C MET A 116 7.38 20.21 17.62
N TYR A 117 7.86 19.46 18.61
CA TYR A 117 7.77 19.80 20.02
C TYR A 117 9.09 20.39 20.53
N ALA A 118 9.06 21.65 20.95
CA ALA A 118 10.17 22.37 21.53
C ALA A 118 9.92 22.64 23.03
N PRO A 119 10.72 22.09 23.96
CA PRO A 119 10.61 22.40 25.39
C PRO A 119 10.77 23.91 25.66
N PRO A 120 9.99 24.53 26.56
CA PRO A 120 9.13 23.92 27.58
C PRO A 120 7.65 23.71 27.18
N GLY A 121 7.30 23.74 25.89
CA GLY A 121 5.90 23.51 25.46
C GLY A 121 5.51 24.12 24.11
N GLY A 122 6.46 24.59 23.30
CA GLY A 122 6.18 25.06 21.96
C GLY A 122 5.81 23.89 21.04
N VAL A 123 4.68 24.01 20.34
CA VAL A 123 4.28 23.08 19.28
C VAL A 123 4.21 23.84 17.96
N THR A 124 4.90 23.33 16.95
CA THR A 124 4.84 23.87 15.59
C THR A 124 4.29 22.79 14.67
N PRO A 125 3.05 22.92 14.17
CA PRO A 125 2.51 21.97 13.20
C PRO A 125 3.38 21.89 11.95
N VAL A 126 3.54 20.68 11.43
CA VAL A 126 4.24 20.39 10.16
C VAL A 126 3.31 19.57 9.28
N ALA A 127 3.15 19.99 8.02
CA ALA A 127 2.24 19.34 7.09
C ALA A 127 2.93 18.15 6.40
N THR A 128 4.23 18.27 6.12
CA THR A 128 5.09 17.26 5.49
C THR A 128 6.37 17.05 6.29
N LEU A 129 7.12 15.97 6.01
CA LEU A 129 8.42 15.76 6.62
C LEU A 129 9.43 16.87 6.26
N ALA A 130 9.30 17.48 5.08
CA ALA A 130 10.17 18.57 4.64
C ALA A 130 10.03 19.82 5.52
N ASP A 131 8.86 20.06 6.10
CA ASP A 131 8.59 21.21 6.97
C ASP A 131 9.33 21.13 8.31
N THR A 132 9.88 19.96 8.65
CA THR A 132 10.73 19.79 9.85
C THR A 132 12.12 20.42 9.69
N ALA A 133 12.54 20.71 8.45
CA ALA A 133 13.89 21.21 8.17
C ALA A 133 14.12 22.59 8.80
N GLY A 134 15.14 22.69 9.66
CA GLY A 134 15.50 23.94 10.34
C GLY A 134 14.66 24.26 11.58
N LEU A 135 13.71 23.41 11.95
CA LEU A 135 12.99 23.52 13.22
C LEU A 135 13.76 22.82 14.34
N GLU A 136 13.79 23.44 15.51
CA GLU A 136 14.35 22.83 16.71
C GLU A 136 13.30 21.96 17.42
N GLY A 137 13.78 20.99 18.20
CA GLY A 137 12.93 20.13 19.02
C GLY A 137 12.80 18.71 18.50
N MET A 138 11.81 18.00 19.03
CA MET A 138 11.52 16.61 18.70
C MET A 138 10.34 16.54 17.75
N PHE A 139 10.52 15.85 16.62
CA PHE A 139 9.42 15.57 15.71
C PHE A 139 8.45 14.55 16.32
N ILE A 140 7.16 14.90 16.35
CA ILE A 140 6.06 14.03 16.75
C ILE A 140 5.19 13.77 15.53
N LEU A 141 5.19 12.52 15.06
CA LEU A 141 4.31 12.04 14.01
C LEU A 141 2.91 11.81 14.57
N ALA A 142 1.88 12.34 13.90
CA ALA A 142 0.48 12.13 14.25
C ALA A 142 0.16 10.63 14.30
N GLY A 143 -0.45 10.17 15.39
CA GLY A 143 -0.81 8.76 15.60
C GLY A 143 0.36 7.83 15.92
N SER A 144 1.58 8.36 16.08
CA SER A 144 2.68 7.60 16.65
C SER A 144 2.39 7.22 18.11
N PRO A 145 3.02 6.17 18.67
CA PRO A 145 2.86 5.84 20.08
C PRO A 145 3.18 7.00 21.03
N LEU A 146 4.09 7.89 20.62
CA LEU A 146 4.47 9.07 21.40
C LEU A 146 3.39 10.16 21.37
N ASP A 147 2.76 10.39 20.22
CA ASP A 147 1.61 11.29 20.06
C ASP A 147 0.41 10.75 20.85
N ILE A 148 0.03 9.48 20.62
CA ILE A 148 -1.09 8.81 21.31
C ILE A 148 -0.95 8.89 22.84
N ALA A 149 0.26 8.74 23.37
CA ALA A 149 0.50 8.75 24.81
C ALA A 149 0.44 10.16 25.44
N ASN A 150 0.69 11.23 24.69
CA ASN A 150 0.91 12.57 25.25
C ASN A 150 0.00 13.67 24.68
N ASN A 151 -0.75 13.38 23.61
CA ASN A 151 -1.70 14.30 23.01
C ASN A 151 -3.10 14.08 23.61
N PRO A 152 -3.58 14.97 24.50
CA PRO A 152 -4.88 14.82 25.15
C PRO A 152 -6.07 14.95 24.19
N SER A 153 -5.83 15.42 22.97
CA SER A 153 -6.84 15.52 21.92
C SER A 153 -6.97 14.22 21.11
N TRP A 154 -5.98 13.33 21.17
CA TRP A 154 -6.00 12.08 20.40
C TRP A 154 -7.12 11.14 20.89
N ASN A 155 -7.98 10.67 19.98
CA ASN A 155 -9.15 9.84 20.29
C ASN A 155 -10.13 10.48 21.30
N ASN A 156 -10.12 11.81 21.44
CA ASN A 156 -11.07 12.53 22.29
C ASN A 156 -12.31 12.92 21.48
N CYS A 157 -13.24 11.98 21.31
CA CYS A 157 -14.42 12.10 20.42
C CYS A 157 -15.55 12.99 20.98
N LYS A 158 -15.22 14.05 21.73
CA LYS A 158 -16.19 14.92 22.39
C LYS A 158 -16.74 16.03 21.49
#